data_AF-A0A968JBS5-F1
#
_entry.id   AF-A0A968JBS5-F1
#
_cell.length_a   1.000
_cell.length_b   1.000
_cell.length_c   1.000
_cell.angle_alpha   90.00
_cell.angle_beta   90.00
_cell.angle_gamma   90.00
#
_symmetry.space_group_name_H-M   'P 1'
#
loop_
_entity.id
_entity.type
_entity.pdbx_description
1 polymer ?
#
loop_
_entity_poly.entity_id
_entity_poly.type
_entity_poly.pdbx_seq_one_letter_code
_entity_poly.pdbx_strand_id
1 'polypeptide(L)'
;MTRAAIDRQDPSSREATVLELLWFNVFATEDIISRVQGQPYDNQTRIYRGSANDLLLNLQVQRFSGDAKARQRLTDLWETSGVLSIPTQTLHTLDDP
;
A
#
# COMPACT_ATOMS: atom_id res chain seq x y z
N MET A 1 1.53 17.03 8.13
CA MET A 1 0.20 16.51 7.74
C MET A 1 0.38 15.10 7.21
N THR A 2 -0.40 14.15 7.73
CA THR A 2 -0.58 12.83 7.08
C THR A 2 -1.14 13.10 5.67
N ARG A 3 -0.58 12.45 4.65
CA ARG A 3 -1.04 12.60 3.25
C ARG A 3 -2.31 11.79 2.96
N ALA A 4 -3.08 11.46 3.99
CA ALA A 4 -4.34 10.74 3.84
C ALA A 4 -5.38 11.68 3.24
N ALA A 5 -6.26 11.14 2.40
CA ALA A 5 -7.33 11.92 1.78
C ALA A 5 -8.27 12.44 2.87
N ILE A 6 -8.29 13.75 3.09
CA ILE A 6 -9.24 14.40 3.99
C ILE A 6 -9.76 15.67 3.32
N ASP A 7 -11.04 15.95 3.48
CA ASP A 7 -11.60 17.26 3.24
C ASP A 7 -11.36 18.12 4.50
N ARG A 8 -10.83 19.33 4.31
CA ARG A 8 -10.60 20.26 5.42
C ARG A 8 -11.87 20.99 5.84
N GLN A 9 -12.86 21.07 4.96
CA GLN A 9 -14.12 21.77 5.19
C GLN A 9 -15.18 20.87 5.84
N ASP A 10 -15.01 19.56 5.75
CA ASP A 10 -15.88 18.57 6.37
C ASP A 10 -15.13 17.76 7.46
N PRO A 11 -15.42 18.00 8.75
CA PRO A 11 -14.82 17.24 9.85
C PRO A 11 -15.10 15.72 9.80
N SER A 12 -16.26 15.31 9.25
CA SER A 12 -16.67 13.91 9.19
C SER A 12 -15.84 13.09 8.20
N SER A 13 -15.25 13.74 7.20
CA SER A 13 -14.29 13.12 6.27
C SER A 13 -13.11 12.48 7.02
N ARG A 14 -12.66 13.04 8.14
CA ARG A 14 -11.53 12.48 8.90
C ARG A 14 -11.88 11.11 9.49
N GLU A 15 -13.11 10.96 9.98
CA GLU A 15 -13.60 9.71 10.56
C GLU A 15 -13.71 8.63 9.48
N ALA A 16 -14.26 8.99 8.31
CA ALA A 16 -14.32 8.10 7.16
C ALA A 16 -12.93 7.62 6.72
N THR A 17 -11.97 8.54 6.59
CA THR A 17 -10.58 8.21 6.23
C THR A 17 -9.93 7.29 7.26
N VAL A 18 -10.13 7.55 8.56
CA VAL A 18 -9.60 6.69 9.61
C VAL A 18 -10.22 5.29 9.52
N LEU A 19 -11.53 5.19 9.33
CA LEU A 19 -12.23 3.92 9.21
C LEU A 19 -11.76 3.13 7.99
N GLU A 20 -11.59 3.78 6.84
CA GLU A 20 -11.08 3.15 5.61
C GLU A 20 -9.65 2.64 5.79
N LEU A 21 -8.76 3.43 6.41
CA LEU A 21 -7.40 2.99 6.70
C LEU A 21 -7.36 1.79 7.65
N LEU A 22 -8.20 1.78 8.67
CA LEU A 22 -8.32 0.65 9.61
C LEU A 22 -8.87 -0.59 8.92
N TRP A 23 -9.90 -0.43 8.09
CA TRP A 23 -10.48 -1.52 7.33
C TRP A 23 -9.46 -2.13 6.38
N PHE A 24 -8.73 -1.30 5.63
CA PHE A 24 -7.68 -1.76 4.72
C PHE A 24 -6.57 -2.51 5.47
N ASN A 25 -6.18 -2.01 6.65
CA ASN A 25 -5.19 -2.69 7.47
C ASN A 25 -5.65 -4.10 7.87
N VAL A 26 -6.87 -4.24 8.39
CA VAL A 26 -7.39 -5.53 8.89
C VAL A 26 -7.65 -6.52 7.76
N PHE A 27 -8.26 -6.09 6.65
CA PHE A 27 -8.66 -7.01 5.59
C PHE A 27 -7.57 -7.23 4.54
N ALA A 28 -6.97 -6.15 4.02
CA ALA A 28 -6.05 -6.27 2.89
C ALA A 28 -4.64 -6.66 3.34
N THR A 29 -4.15 -6.13 4.46
CA THR A 29 -2.77 -6.40 4.89
C THR A 29 -2.62 -7.83 5.40
N GLU A 30 -3.58 -8.30 6.21
CA GLU A 30 -3.59 -9.70 6.69
C GLU A 30 -3.79 -10.70 5.55
N ASP A 31 -4.68 -10.41 4.59
CA ASP A 31 -4.87 -11.26 3.40
C ASP A 31 -3.56 -11.36 2.58
N ILE A 32 -2.89 -10.23 2.32
CA ILE A 32 -1.61 -10.23 1.61
C ILE A 32 -0.56 -11.05 2.37
N ILE A 33 -0.40 -10.83 3.67
CA ILE A 33 0.56 -11.57 4.50
C ILE A 33 0.28 -13.08 4.44
N SER A 34 -0.99 -13.48 4.45
CA SER A 34 -1.39 -14.89 4.36
C SER A 34 -1.01 -15.52 3.02
N ARG A 35 -1.21 -14.80 1.90
CA ARG A 35 -0.95 -15.29 0.54
C ARG A 35 0.53 -15.33 0.20
N VAL A 36 1.27 -14.30 0.59
CA VAL A 36 2.72 -14.24 0.38
C VAL A 36 3.51 -14.92 1.51
N GLN A 37 2.81 -15.51 2.50
CA GLN A 37 3.32 -16.17 3.71
C GLN A 37 4.54 -15.45 4.31
N GLY A 38 4.35 -14.18 4.66
CA GLY A 38 5.38 -13.31 5.22
C GLY A 38 5.03 -11.84 5.10
N GLN A 39 5.81 -10.96 5.73
CA GLN A 39 5.62 -9.52 5.66
C GLN A 39 6.47 -8.94 4.52
N PRO A 40 5.89 -8.50 3.38
CA PRO A 40 6.67 -7.98 2.25
C PRO A 40 7.17 -6.53 2.46
N TYR A 41 6.52 -5.77 3.34
CA TYR A 41 6.78 -4.34 3.56
C TYR A 41 7.78 -4.08 4.68
N ASP A 42 8.67 -3.11 4.46
CA ASP A 42 9.68 -2.66 5.43
C ASP A 42 9.36 -1.24 5.92
N ASN A 43 9.61 -0.97 7.20
CA ASN A 43 9.51 0.37 7.76
C ASN A 43 10.68 0.73 8.70
N GLN A 44 11.78 -0.03 8.70
CA GLN A 44 12.91 0.21 9.59
C GLN A 44 13.50 1.62 9.43
N THR A 45 13.64 2.09 8.19
CA THR A 45 14.24 3.40 7.87
C THR A 45 13.20 4.51 7.71
N ARG A 46 11.91 4.19 7.85
CA ARG A 46 10.84 5.15 7.56
C ARG A 46 10.65 6.14 8.70
N ILE A 47 10.67 7.44 8.38
CA ILE A 47 10.33 8.50 9.33
C ILE A 47 8.89 8.93 9.09
N TYR A 48 8.02 8.68 10.06
CA TYR A 48 6.62 9.07 10.02
C TYR A 48 6.45 10.54 10.39
N ARG A 49 5.63 11.28 9.63
CA ARG A 49 5.39 12.70 9.87
C ARG A 49 3.92 13.05 9.72
N GLY A 50 3.51 14.10 10.42
CA GLY A 50 2.18 14.69 10.30
C GLY A 50 1.14 14.21 11.31
N SER A 51 1.58 13.56 12.38
CA SER A 51 0.80 13.33 13.59
C SER A 51 0.89 14.55 14.54
N ALA A 52 0.19 14.50 15.67
CA ALA A 52 0.29 15.52 16.70
C ALA A 52 1.65 15.53 17.43
N ASN A 53 2.37 14.38 17.44
CA ASN A 53 3.69 14.27 18.03
C ASN A 53 4.52 13.23 17.27
N ASP A 54 5.22 13.69 16.23
CA ASP A 54 6.00 12.82 15.35
C ASP A 54 7.20 12.18 16.08
N LEU A 55 7.76 12.83 17.10
CA LEU A 55 8.87 12.26 17.88
C LEU A 55 8.40 11.01 18.63
N LEU A 56 7.32 11.13 19.39
CA LEU A 56 6.76 10.04 20.16
C LEU A 56 6.26 8.91 19.26
N LEU A 57 5.64 9.24 18.12
CA LEU A 57 5.22 8.27 17.12
C LEU A 57 6.40 7.43 16.62
N ASN A 58 7.50 8.06 16.20
CA ASN A 58 8.63 7.33 15.63
C ASN A 58 9.42 6.51 16.67
N LEU A 59 9.34 6.90 17.95
CA LEU A 59 9.93 6.16 19.07
C LEU A 59 9.12 4.89 19.43
N GLN A 60 7.79 4.95 19.31
CA GLN A 60 6.90 3.88 19.77
C GLN A 60 6.40 2.96 18.65
N VAL A 61 6.43 3.40 17.39
CA VAL A 61 5.95 2.59 16.28
C VAL A 61 6.82 1.33 16.12
N GLN A 62 6.16 0.18 15.99
CA GLN A 62 6.84 -1.07 15.75
C GLN A 62 7.57 -1.04 14.40
N ARG A 63 8.80 -1.56 14.40
CA ARG A 63 9.64 -1.68 13.21
C ARG A 63 9.61 -3.13 12.71
N PHE A 64 9.35 -3.27 11.43
CA PHE A 64 9.24 -4.54 10.72
C PHE A 64 10.25 -4.54 9.58
N SER A 65 11.01 -5.63 9.49
CA SER A 65 11.86 -5.91 8.34
C SER A 65 11.05 -6.64 7.29
N GLY A 66 11.02 -6.12 6.06
CA GLY A 66 10.38 -6.81 4.95
C GLY A 66 11.14 -8.08 4.57
N ASP A 67 10.43 -9.19 4.40
CA ASP A 67 10.94 -10.47 3.92
C ASP A 67 11.11 -10.42 2.39
N ALA A 68 12.33 -10.65 1.92
CA ALA A 68 12.65 -10.70 0.50
C ALA A 68 11.87 -11.77 -0.25
N LYS A 69 11.60 -12.93 0.38
CA LYS A 69 10.82 -14.02 -0.23
C LYS A 69 9.34 -13.67 -0.35
N ALA A 70 8.79 -13.00 0.65
CA ALA A 70 7.43 -12.47 0.61
C ALA A 70 7.27 -11.41 -0.48
N ARG A 71 8.27 -10.53 -0.64
CA ARG A 71 8.28 -9.51 -1.70
C ARG A 71 8.36 -10.11 -3.09
N GLN A 72 9.21 -11.11 -3.29
CA GLN A 72 9.30 -11.81 -4.57
C GLN A 72 7.97 -12.48 -4.94
N ARG A 73 7.34 -13.18 -3.97
CA ARG A 73 6.01 -13.79 -4.16
C ARG A 73 4.92 -12.75 -4.47
N LEU A 74 5.01 -11.55 -3.91
CA LEU A 74 4.09 -10.46 -4.23
C LEU A 74 4.18 -10.07 -5.70
N THR A 75 5.41 -9.89 -6.22
CA THR A 75 5.65 -9.64 -7.65
C THR A 75 5.14 -10.79 -8.51
N ASP A 76 5.46 -12.04 -8.18
CA ASP A 76 5.07 -13.20 -8.99
C ASP A 76 3.54 -13.39 -9.08
N LEU A 77 2.80 -13.03 -8.02
CA LEU A 77 1.35 -13.26 -7.92
C LEU A 77 0.50 -12.09 -8.45
N TRP A 78 0.97 -10.85 -8.34
CA TRP A 78 0.16 -9.67 -8.65
C TRP A 78 0.74 -8.76 -9.73
N GLU A 79 2.03 -8.88 -10.06
CA GLU A 79 2.62 -8.09 -11.13
C GLU A 79 2.33 -8.78 -12.47
N THR A 80 1.58 -8.10 -13.34
CA THR A 80 1.30 -8.65 -14.68
C THR A 80 2.57 -8.64 -15.50
N SER A 81 2.97 -9.81 -16.01
CA SER A 81 4.16 -9.97 -16.85
C SER A 81 4.05 -9.28 -18.21
N GLY A 82 2.84 -8.89 -18.63
CA GLY A 82 2.57 -8.40 -20.00
C GLY A 82 2.74 -9.48 -21.08
N VAL A 83 3.08 -10.72 -20.71
CA VAL A 83 3.26 -11.84 -21.62
C VAL A 83 1.90 -12.50 -21.84
N LEU A 84 1.26 -12.16 -22.96
CA LEU A 84 -0.02 -12.73 -23.34
C LEU A 84 0.20 -14.00 -24.16
N SER A 85 -0.36 -15.12 -23.71
CA SER A 85 -0.27 -16.42 -24.38
C SER A 85 -1.32 -16.63 -25.47
N ILE A 86 -2.22 -15.67 -25.65
CA ILE A 86 -3.33 -15.70 -26.61
C ILE A 86 -3.11 -14.64 -27.69
N PRO A 87 -3.58 -14.88 -28.94
CA PRO A 87 -3.49 -13.87 -29.99
C PRO A 87 -4.22 -12.59 -29.58
N THR A 88 -3.51 -11.48 -29.59
CA THR A 88 -4.07 -10.14 -29.34
C THR A 88 -4.19 -9.33 -30.61
N GLN A 89 -5.30 -8.62 -30.78
CA GLN A 89 -5.41 -7.50 -31.73
C GLN A 89 -5.29 -6.19 -30.97
N THR A 90 -4.35 -5.36 -31.39
CA THR A 90 -4.15 -4.01 -30.85
C THR A 90 -4.82 -3.00 -31.77
N LEU A 91 -5.68 -2.15 -31.21
CA LEU A 91 -6.25 -0.99 -31.88
C LEU A 91 -5.64 0.28 -31.29
N HIS A 92 -5.19 1.19 -32.14
CA HIS A 92 -4.72 2.52 -31.76
C HIS A 92 -5.16 3.54 -32.83
N THR A 93 -5.26 4.81 -32.47
CA THR A 93 -5.48 5.93 -33.40
C THR A 93 -4.15 6.39 -34.00
N LEU A 94 -4.19 6.96 -35.20
CA LEU A 94 -3.00 7.31 -35.99
C LEU A 94 -2.01 8.29 -35.30
N ASP A 95 -2.48 9.05 -34.31
CA ASP A 95 -1.74 10.12 -33.61
C ASP A 95 -1.31 9.75 -32.17
N ASP A 96 -1.41 8.48 -31.77
CA ASP A 96 -0.88 8.03 -30.47
C ASP A 96 0.62 7.69 -30.60
N PRO A 97 1.54 8.39 -29.92
CA PRO A 97 3.00 8.20 -30.02
C PRO A 97 3.54 6.96 -29.28
#